data_AF-B2HQB1-F1
#
_entry.id   AF-B2HQB1-F1
#
_cell.length_a   1.000
_cell.length_b   1.000
_cell.length_c   1.000
_cell.angle_alpha   90.00
_cell.angle_beta   90.00
_cell.angle_gamma   90.00
#
_symmetry.space_group_name_H-M   'P 1'
#
loop_
_entity.id
_entity.type
_entity.pdbx_description
1 polymer ?
#
loop_
_entity_poly.entity_id
_entity_poly.type
_entity_poly.pdbx_seq_one_letter_code
_entity_poly.pdbx_strand_id
1 'polypeptide(L)'
;MYFDGTTLTTLLSDTEKAAANAPVIAAAGPRYTSALAVIEAAMELPELGEAGVTNFLDVQGIELRDMPPGHRLIAGALATEGKLNDRLHAACAAYFETEVFVLPAGEPAAPPTE
;
A
#
# COMPACT_ATOMS: atom_id res chain seq x y z
N MET A 1 -3.89 -7.80 -2.44
CA MET A 1 -3.99 -6.48 -1.80
C MET A 1 -2.83 -5.61 -2.28
N TYR A 2 -3.08 -4.39 -2.77
CA TYR A 2 -2.03 -3.46 -3.20
C TYR A 2 -1.90 -2.30 -2.19
N PHE A 3 -0.68 -1.97 -1.77
CA PHE A 3 -0.41 -0.88 -0.84
C PHE A 3 0.16 0.31 -1.60
N ASP A 4 -0.52 1.46 -1.52
CA ASP A 4 -0.06 2.73 -2.08
C ASP A 4 0.84 3.49 -1.09
N GLY A 5 1.45 4.60 -1.55
CA GLY A 5 2.34 5.40 -0.72
C GLY A 5 1.66 5.91 0.55
N THR A 6 0.43 6.42 0.45
CA THR A 6 -0.33 6.94 1.60
C THR A 6 -0.56 5.87 2.67
N THR A 7 -0.92 4.67 2.25
CA THR A 7 -1.16 3.54 3.15
C THR A 7 0.13 3.10 3.82
N LEU A 8 1.24 2.98 3.07
CA LEU A 8 2.54 2.65 3.64
C LEU A 8 2.99 3.69 4.66
N THR A 9 2.92 4.99 4.31
CA THR A 9 3.25 6.08 5.23
C THR A 9 2.42 6.00 6.51
N THR A 10 1.12 5.74 6.39
CA THR A 10 0.24 5.64 7.57
C THR A 10 0.61 4.44 8.44
N LEU A 11 0.80 3.26 7.87
CA LEU A 11 1.17 2.07 8.64
C LEU A 11 2.57 2.18 9.29
N LEU A 12 3.48 2.92 8.68
CA LEU A 12 4.83 3.15 9.21
C LEU A 12 4.86 4.21 10.32
N SER A 13 4.01 5.23 10.25
CA SER A 13 3.98 6.35 11.20
C SER A 13 2.99 6.17 12.36
N ASP A 14 2.00 5.28 12.20
CA ASP A 14 0.95 5.05 13.18
C ASP A 14 0.90 3.57 13.59
N THR A 15 1.55 3.27 14.72
CA THR A 15 1.63 1.91 15.27
C THR A 15 0.28 1.35 15.70
N GLU A 16 -0.66 2.21 16.09
CA GLU A 16 -2.01 1.78 16.49
C GLU A 16 -2.81 1.33 15.26
N LYS A 17 -2.76 2.11 14.17
CA LYS A 17 -3.36 1.69 12.89
C LYS A 17 -2.68 0.46 12.32
N ALA A 18 -1.36 0.34 12.44
CA ALA A 18 -0.65 -0.85 12.02
C ALA A 18 -1.14 -2.09 12.78
N ALA A 19 -1.25 -2.00 14.10
CA ALA A 19 -1.75 -3.10 14.93
C ALA A 19 -3.21 -3.44 14.64
N ALA A 20 -4.07 -2.42 14.47
CA ALA A 20 -5.49 -2.60 14.16
C ALA A 20 -5.71 -3.30 12.81
N ASN A 21 -4.85 -3.05 11.82
CA ASN A 21 -4.97 -3.63 10.48
C ASN A 21 -4.10 -4.87 10.25
N ALA A 22 -3.22 -5.24 11.21
CA ALA A 22 -2.38 -6.42 11.09
C ALA A 22 -3.17 -7.72 10.81
N PRO A 23 -4.34 -7.99 11.43
CA PRO A 23 -5.10 -9.20 11.14
C PRO A 23 -5.62 -9.27 9.70
N VAL A 24 -6.14 -8.15 9.16
CA VAL A 24 -6.67 -8.13 7.78
C VAL A 24 -5.54 -8.21 6.76
N ILE A 25 -4.40 -7.57 7.04
CA ILE A 25 -3.19 -7.66 6.21
C ILE A 25 -2.63 -9.09 6.25
N ALA A 26 -2.60 -9.76 7.41
CA ALA A 26 -2.09 -11.12 7.53
C ALA A 26 -3.01 -12.17 6.88
N ALA A 27 -4.33 -11.95 6.90
CA ALA A 27 -5.30 -12.83 6.27
C ALA A 27 -5.45 -12.58 4.76
N ALA A 28 -4.93 -11.45 4.25
CA ALA A 28 -4.93 -11.17 2.83
C ALA A 28 -4.06 -12.19 2.09
N GLY A 29 -4.48 -12.54 0.87
CA GLY A 29 -3.69 -13.35 -0.04
C GLY A 29 -2.44 -12.62 -0.55
N PRO A 30 -2.16 -12.62 -1.86
CA PRO A 30 -1.00 -11.89 -2.37
C PRO A 30 -1.05 -10.40 -2.00
N ARG A 31 0.09 -9.86 -1.55
CA ARG A 31 0.25 -8.48 -1.06
C ARG A 31 1.37 -7.83 -1.83
N TYR A 32 1.06 -6.72 -2.49
CA TYR A 32 1.95 -6.10 -3.45
C TYR A 32 2.09 -4.61 -3.19
N THR A 33 3.23 -4.06 -3.57
CA THR A 33 3.42 -2.62 -3.74
C THR A 33 4.32 -2.36 -4.94
N SER A 34 4.57 -1.08 -5.26
CA SER A 34 5.48 -0.69 -6.34
C SER A 34 6.56 0.26 -5.84
N ALA A 35 7.63 0.42 -6.63
CA ALA A 35 8.70 1.35 -6.34
C ALA A 35 8.19 2.80 -6.13
N LEU A 36 7.10 3.20 -6.80
CA LEU A 36 6.48 4.50 -6.60
C LEU A 36 6.01 4.70 -5.15
N ALA A 37 5.31 3.72 -4.59
CA ALA A 37 4.80 3.78 -3.22
C ALA A 37 5.94 3.81 -2.19
N VAL A 38 7.04 3.09 -2.45
CA VAL A 38 8.25 3.13 -1.61
C VAL A 38 8.89 4.51 -1.65
N ILE A 39 9.02 5.11 -2.83
CA ILE A 39 9.58 6.47 -2.98
C ILE A 39 8.73 7.48 -2.23
N GLU A 40 7.41 7.42 -2.38
CA GLU A 40 6.49 8.33 -1.68
C GLU A 40 6.61 8.19 -0.16
N ALA A 41 6.57 6.95 0.37
CA ALA A 41 6.69 6.73 1.81
C ALA A 41 8.06 7.16 2.37
N ALA A 42 9.15 6.89 1.64
CA ALA A 42 10.48 7.31 2.05
C ALA A 42 10.68 8.83 1.98
N MET A 43 9.99 9.53 1.07
CA MET A 43 9.98 10.98 1.00
C MET A 43 9.20 11.62 2.16
N GLU A 44 8.09 11.01 2.56
CA GLU A 44 7.28 11.49 3.70
C GLU A 44 7.91 11.15 5.06
N LEU A 45 8.65 10.03 5.15
CA LEU A 45 9.33 9.56 6.37
C LEU A 45 10.84 9.44 6.14
N PRO A 46 11.55 10.58 5.95
CA PRO A 46 12.97 10.58 5.58
C PRO A 46 13.89 9.96 6.64
N GLU A 47 13.47 9.91 7.90
CA GLU A 47 14.19 9.24 8.99
C GLU A 47 14.22 7.72 8.86
N LEU A 48 13.21 7.13 8.20
CA LEU A 48 13.20 5.70 7.86
C LEU A 48 13.93 5.48 6.53
N GLY A 49 13.70 6.37 5.57
CA GLY A 49 14.21 6.25 4.21
C GLY A 49 13.79 4.95 3.53
N GLU A 50 14.45 4.62 2.41
CA GLU A 50 14.18 3.40 1.65
C GLU A 50 14.35 2.12 2.50
N ALA A 51 15.41 2.06 3.32
CA ALA A 51 15.73 0.88 4.11
C ALA A 51 14.65 0.56 5.16
N GLY A 52 14.10 1.59 5.82
CA GLY A 52 13.01 1.40 6.79
C GLY A 52 11.73 0.94 6.13
N VAL A 53 11.38 1.52 4.97
CA VAL A 53 10.18 1.12 4.21
C VAL A 53 10.31 -0.31 3.72
N THR A 54 11.43 -0.68 3.08
CA THR A 54 11.64 -2.04 2.55
C THR A 54 11.68 -3.09 3.65
N ASN A 55 12.31 -2.82 4.79
CA ASN A 55 12.27 -3.72 5.94
C ASN A 55 10.84 -3.95 6.47
N PHE A 56 9.98 -2.92 6.48
CA PHE A 56 8.57 -3.08 6.82
C PHE A 56 7.85 -4.00 5.83
N LEU A 57 8.09 -3.83 4.53
CA LEU A 57 7.51 -4.69 3.50
C LEU A 57 7.88 -6.16 3.73
N ASP A 58 9.16 -6.44 4.01
CA ASP A 58 9.66 -7.79 4.29
C ASP A 58 8.97 -8.40 5.52
N VAL A 59 8.88 -7.65 6.63
CA VAL A 59 8.22 -8.10 7.86
C VAL A 59 6.74 -8.39 7.65
N GLN A 60 6.06 -7.56 6.86
CA GLN A 60 4.64 -7.74 6.56
C GLN A 60 4.38 -8.77 5.45
N GLY A 61 5.42 -9.26 4.76
CA GLY A 61 5.29 -10.13 3.60
C GLY A 61 4.57 -9.45 2.43
N ILE A 62 4.83 -8.14 2.24
CA ILE A 62 4.37 -7.35 1.09
C ILE A 62 5.47 -7.39 0.04
N GLU A 63 5.19 -7.95 -1.12
CA GLU A 63 6.17 -8.07 -2.21
C GLU A 63 6.28 -6.75 -2.97
N LEU A 64 7.49 -6.19 -3.04
CA LEU A 64 7.82 -5.06 -3.91
C LEU A 64 7.93 -5.55 -5.35
N ARG A 65 7.06 -5.05 -6.23
CA ARG A 65 7.07 -5.40 -7.67
C ARG A 65 7.43 -4.21 -8.55
N ASP A 66 8.02 -4.54 -9.70
CA ASP A 66 8.23 -3.57 -10.78
C ASP A 66 6.90 -2.97 -11.22
N MET A 67 6.90 -1.68 -11.56
CA MET A 67 5.74 -1.06 -12.18
C MET A 67 5.37 -1.77 -13.49
N PRO A 68 4.08 -1.75 -13.89
CA PRO A 68 3.65 -2.36 -15.15
C PRO A 68 4.46 -1.84 -16.34
N PRO A 69 4.63 -2.65 -17.40
CA PRO A 69 5.23 -2.17 -18.64
C PRO A 69 4.57 -0.87 -19.10
N GLY A 70 5.35 0.08 -19.60
CA GLY A 70 4.88 1.45 -19.82
C GLY A 70 3.54 1.57 -20.56
N HIS A 71 3.30 0.75 -21.59
CA HIS A 71 2.02 0.74 -22.32
C HIS A 71 0.83 0.31 -21.45
N ARG A 72 1.02 -0.63 -20.51
CA ARG A 72 -0.01 -1.05 -19.53
C ARG A 72 -0.23 0.01 -18.47
N LEU A 73 0.85 0.60 -17.95
CA LEU A 73 0.77 1.67 -16.95
C LEU A 73 0.01 2.89 -17.50
N ILE A 74 0.35 3.34 -18.72
CA ILE A 74 -0.33 4.46 -19.40
C ILE A 74 -1.81 4.14 -19.60
N ALA A 75 -2.14 2.96 -20.13
CA ALA A 75 -3.53 2.57 -20.36
C ALA A 75 -4.34 2.54 -19.06
N GLY A 76 -3.82 1.93 -18.00
CA GLY A 76 -4.48 1.85 -16.70
C GLY A 76 -4.67 3.22 -16.04
N ALA A 77 -3.65 4.08 -16.09
CA ALA A 77 -3.70 5.39 -15.46
C ALA A 77 -4.69 6.35 -16.18
N LEU A 78 -4.83 6.23 -17.50
CA LEU A 78 -5.80 7.01 -18.27
C LEU A 78 -7.24 6.48 -18.12
N ALA A 79 -7.42 5.21 -17.78
CA ALA A 79 -8.73 4.59 -17.55
C ALA A 79 -9.33 4.92 -16.16
N THR A 80 -8.53 5.50 -15.25
CA THR A 80 -8.94 5.82 -13.87
C THR A 80 -9.05 7.33 -13.69
N GLU A 81 -10.02 7.80 -12.92
CA GLU A 81 -10.14 9.21 -12.53
C GLU A 81 -9.33 9.52 -11.24
N GLY A 82 -9.23 10.79 -10.86
CA GLY A 82 -8.51 11.21 -9.64
C GLY A 82 -7.15 11.86 -9.92
N LYS A 83 -6.32 12.00 -8.86
CA LYS A 83 -4.99 12.61 -8.95
C LYS A 83 -4.01 11.65 -9.62
N LEU A 84 -2.85 12.18 -10.04
CA LEU A 84 -1.84 11.39 -10.76
C LEU A 84 -1.42 10.13 -9.99
N ASN A 85 -1.11 10.25 -8.70
CA ASN A 85 -0.60 9.12 -7.91
C ASN A 85 -1.68 8.05 -7.72
N ASP A 86 -2.91 8.45 -7.41
CA ASP A 86 -4.07 7.54 -7.32
C ASP A 86 -4.24 6.72 -8.62
N ARG A 87 -4.12 7.38 -9.77
CA ARG A 87 -4.20 6.72 -11.08
C ARG A 87 -3.07 5.74 -11.31
N LEU A 88 -1.84 6.09 -10.93
CA LEU A 88 -0.67 5.21 -11.10
C LEU A 88 -0.75 3.98 -10.18
N HIS A 89 -1.20 4.16 -8.94
CA HIS A 89 -1.43 3.05 -8.03
C HIS A 89 -2.58 2.15 -8.46
N ALA A 90 -3.70 2.72 -8.90
CA ALA A 90 -4.81 1.96 -9.46
C ALA A 90 -4.38 1.13 -10.68
N ALA A 91 -3.54 1.70 -11.56
CA ALA A 91 -2.98 0.97 -12.70
C ALA A 91 -2.06 -0.18 -12.28
N CYS A 92 -1.23 0.01 -11.24
CA CYS A 92 -0.40 -1.06 -10.69
C CYS A 92 -1.25 -2.17 -10.07
N ALA A 93 -2.22 -1.80 -9.23
CA ALA A 93 -3.12 -2.74 -8.57
C ALA A 93 -3.89 -3.59 -9.61
N ALA A 94 -4.47 -2.94 -10.63
CA ALA A 94 -5.18 -3.62 -11.71
C ALA A 94 -4.27 -4.57 -12.51
N TYR A 95 -3.03 -4.16 -12.81
CA TYR A 95 -2.07 -5.02 -13.51
C TYR A 95 -1.65 -6.24 -12.69
N PHE A 96 -1.58 -6.11 -11.37
CA PHE A 96 -1.31 -7.22 -10.45
C PHE A 96 -2.57 -8.00 -10.03
N GLU A 97 -3.71 -7.75 -10.67
CA GLU A 97 -5.00 -8.41 -10.40
C GLU A 97 -5.42 -8.31 -8.92
N THR A 98 -5.22 -7.14 -8.34
CA THR A 98 -5.58 -6.83 -6.95
C THR A 98 -6.24 -5.47 -6.85
N GLU A 99 -6.87 -5.21 -5.70
CA GLU A 99 -7.40 -3.91 -5.33
C GLU A 99 -6.43 -3.14 -4.43
N VAL A 100 -6.48 -1.81 -4.53
CA VAL A 100 -5.79 -0.90 -3.60
C VAL A 100 -6.42 -1.05 -2.22
N PHE A 101 -5.60 -1.30 -1.21
CA PHE A 101 -6.06 -1.34 0.17
C PHE A 101 -6.39 0.07 0.64
N VAL A 102 -7.58 0.23 1.19
CA VAL A 102 -8.00 1.47 1.83
C VAL A 102 -8.12 1.18 3.32
N LEU A 103 -7.40 1.94 4.12
CA LEU A 103 -7.51 1.86 5.57
C LEU A 103 -8.95 2.17 5.99
N PRO A 104 -9.60 1.32 6.82
CA PRO A 104 -10.95 1.57 7.28
C PRO A 104 -11.08 2.95 7.95
N ALA A 105 -12.13 3.68 7.61
CA ALA A 105 -12.46 4.92 8.28
C ALA A 105 -13.14 4.63 9.64
N GLY A 106 -12.36 4.46 10.71
CA GLY A 106 -12.88 4.32 12.08
C GLY A 106 -11.90 3.65 13.07
N GLU A 107 -12.08 3.94 14.37
CA GLU A 107 -11.42 3.25 15.48
C GLU A 107 -11.72 1.73 15.43
N PRO A 108 -10.75 0.86 15.80
CA PRO A 108 -10.94 -0.57 15.76
C PRO A 108 -12.16 -0.96 16.60
N ALA A 109 -13.09 -1.71 16.00
CA ALA A 109 -14.24 -2.24 16.70
C ALA A 109 -13.75 -3.03 17.94
N ALA A 110 -14.23 -2.62 19.12
CA ALA A 110 -13.94 -3.32 20.36
C ALA A 110 -14.29 -4.81 20.21
N PRO A 111 -13.47 -5.73 20.75
CA PRO A 111 -13.74 -7.15 20.65
C PRO A 111 -15.10 -7.46 21.29
N PRO A 112 -15.87 -8.42 20.76
CA PRO A 112 -17.14 -8.79 21.35
C PRO A 112 -16.92 -9.29 22.78
N THR A 113 -17.57 -8.65 23.74
CA THR A 113 -17.65 -9.14 25.11
C THR A 113 -18.44 -10.44 25.11
N GLU A 114 -17.83 -11.49 25.67
CA GLU A 114 -18.39 -12.84 25.85
C GLU A 114 -19.75 -12.84 26.56
#